data_AF-A0A2G2ZK65-F1
#
_entry.id   AF-A0A2G2ZK65-F1
#
_cell.length_a   1.000
_cell.length_b   1.000
_cell.length_c   1.000
_cell.angle_alpha   90.00
_cell.angle_beta   90.00
_cell.angle_gamma   90.00
#
_symmetry.space_group_name_H-M   'P 1'
#
loop_
_entity.id
_entity.type
_entity.pdbx_description
1 polymer ?
#
loop_
_entity_poly.entity_id
_entity_poly.type
_entity_poly.pdbx_seq_one_letter_code
_entity_poly.pdbx_strand_id
1 'polypeptide(L)'
;MLLKFSCSVDSENIFKRFPNLRNLGFRMDCSAAGQIYSPRLDVLNKLESVYIFQDGCTHVHQFDFYFPSSLKEIYLDGINLTSDALSGIGRSLPDLQTLQLLHTSIKRGMEWNMEQVAFQNLKSLEMYKVPFSEWQITADESFPVLEQLEIRYCTELKENP
;
A
#
# COMPACT_ATOMS: atom_id res chain seq x y z
N MET A 1 -1.47 -16.58 9.14
CA MET A 1 -0.81 -17.58 8.28
C MET A 1 -0.25 -16.84 7.08
N LEU A 2 1.07 -16.65 7.01
CA LEU A 2 1.71 -16.03 5.85
C LEU A 2 1.78 -17.09 4.75
N LEU A 3 1.04 -16.90 3.66
CA LEU A 3 1.11 -17.76 2.51
C LEU A 3 2.25 -17.26 1.62
N LYS A 4 3.33 -18.03 1.55
CA LYS A 4 4.45 -17.69 0.68
C LYS A 4 4.07 -18.01 -0.77
N PHE A 5 3.46 -17.05 -1.46
CA PHE A 5 3.30 -17.08 -2.91
C PHE A 5 4.48 -16.37 -3.55
N SER A 6 5.15 -17.03 -4.49
CA SER A 6 5.92 -16.34 -5.52
C SER A 6 4.91 -15.90 -6.59
N CYS A 7 4.73 -14.60 -6.83
CA CYS A 7 3.82 -14.11 -7.88
C CYS A 7 4.25 -14.63 -9.27
N SER A 8 3.68 -15.76 -9.69
CA SER A 8 3.64 -16.19 -11.08
C SER A 8 2.24 -15.93 -11.68
N VAL A 9 2.15 -16.02 -13.01
CA VAL A 9 0.91 -15.92 -13.81
C VAL A 9 -0.22 -16.84 -13.28
N ASP A 10 0.12 -17.88 -12.52
CA ASP A 10 -0.84 -18.84 -11.97
C ASP A 10 -1.50 -18.41 -10.65
N SER A 11 -1.12 -17.27 -10.07
CA SER A 11 -1.62 -16.81 -8.76
C SER A 11 -3.13 -16.53 -8.74
N GLU A 12 -3.70 -15.99 -9.82
CA GLU A 12 -5.15 -15.75 -9.94
C GLU A 12 -5.97 -17.05 -9.80
N ASN A 13 -5.47 -18.16 -10.37
CA ASN A 13 -6.13 -19.45 -10.30
C ASN A 13 -6.09 -20.05 -8.89
N ILE A 14 -5.08 -19.68 -8.09
CA ILE A 14 -4.99 -20.12 -6.70
C ILE A 14 -5.99 -19.35 -5.84
N PHE A 15 -6.11 -18.03 -6.02
CA PHE A 15 -7.04 -17.21 -5.23
C PHE A 15 -8.49 -17.63 -5.40
N LYS A 16 -8.89 -18.06 -6.62
CA LYS A 16 -10.23 -18.62 -6.88
C LYS A 16 -10.57 -19.85 -6.04
N ARG A 17 -9.58 -20.60 -5.51
CA ARG A 17 -9.80 -21.75 -4.63
C ARG A 17 -10.18 -21.36 -3.21
N PHE A 18 -9.95 -20.10 -2.83
CA PHE A 18 -10.18 -19.59 -1.48
C PHE A 18 -11.12 -18.37 -1.48
N PRO A 19 -12.37 -18.51 -1.95
CA PRO A 19 -13.30 -17.38 -2.14
C PRO A 19 -13.72 -16.68 -0.83
N ASN A 20 -13.45 -17.31 0.33
CA ASN A 20 -13.76 -16.75 1.65
C ASN A 20 -12.52 -16.24 2.40
N LEU A 21 -11.38 -16.10 1.71
CA LEU A 21 -10.15 -15.58 2.32
C LEU A 21 -10.35 -14.13 2.76
N ARG A 22 -10.11 -13.85 4.03
CA ARG A 22 -10.21 -12.49 4.62
C ARG A 22 -8.86 -11.83 4.87
N ASN A 23 -7.82 -12.62 5.09
CA ASN A 23 -6.48 -12.13 5.38
C ASN A 23 -5.48 -12.81 4.44
N LEU A 24 -4.65 -12.02 3.77
CA LEU A 24 -3.65 -12.52 2.83
C LEU A 24 -2.32 -11.84 3.09
N GLY A 25 -1.29 -12.62 3.42
CA GLY A 25 0.07 -12.13 3.46
C GLY A 25 0.90 -12.87 2.43
N PHE A 26 1.69 -12.16 1.62
CA PHE A 26 2.57 -12.77 0.62
C PHE A 26 3.82 -11.94 0.34
N ARG A 27 4.80 -12.58 -0.30
CA ARG A 27 6.07 -11.96 -0.71
C ARG A 27 6.04 -11.72 -2.20
N MET A 28 6.37 -10.51 -2.65
CA MET A 28 6.64 -10.25 -4.06
C MET A 28 8.10 -10.58 -4.36
N ASP A 29 8.31 -11.47 -5.32
CA ASP A 29 9.65 -11.81 -5.80
C ASP A 29 10.08 -10.84 -6.92
N CYS A 30 11.34 -10.41 -6.88
CA CYS A 30 11.96 -9.63 -7.94
C CYS A 30 12.49 -10.56 -9.03
N SER A 31 11.76 -10.72 -10.14
CA SER A 31 12.32 -11.43 -11.29
C SER A 31 13.21 -10.48 -12.11
N ALA A 32 14.39 -10.96 -12.51
CA ALA A 32 15.36 -10.18 -13.28
C ALA A 32 14.90 -9.81 -14.70
N ALA A 33 13.76 -10.35 -15.16
CA ALA A 33 13.26 -10.17 -16.52
C ALA A 33 12.37 -8.92 -16.70
N GLY A 34 12.28 -8.04 -15.70
CA GLY A 34 11.52 -6.78 -15.80
C GLY A 34 10.00 -6.95 -15.87
N GLN A 35 9.48 -8.17 -15.81
CA GLN A 35 8.05 -8.42 -15.63
C GLN A 35 7.74 -8.49 -14.14
N ILE A 36 7.14 -7.42 -13.65
CA ILE A 36 6.59 -7.33 -12.31
C ILE A 36 5.13 -7.72 -12.43
N TYR A 37 4.76 -8.79 -11.73
CA TYR A 37 3.37 -9.22 -11.63
C TYR A 37 2.78 -8.63 -10.36
N SER A 38 1.99 -7.56 -10.50
CA SER A 38 1.04 -7.15 -9.47
C SER A 38 -0.10 -8.17 -9.44
N PRO A 39 -0.28 -8.94 -8.35
CA PRO A 39 -1.33 -9.95 -8.31
C PRO A 39 -2.70 -9.27 -8.34
N ARG A 40 -3.62 -9.83 -9.14
CA ARG A 40 -5.01 -9.37 -9.17
C ARG A 40 -5.76 -9.93 -7.96
N LEU A 41 -5.94 -9.10 -6.93
CA LEU A 41 -6.63 -9.47 -5.69
C LEU A 41 -8.13 -9.13 -5.72
N ASP A 42 -8.59 -8.43 -6.76
CA ASP A 42 -10.00 -8.08 -7.03
C ASP A 42 -10.92 -9.30 -7.12
N VAL A 43 -10.37 -10.50 -7.38
CA VAL A 43 -11.10 -11.77 -7.31
C VAL A 43 -11.46 -12.21 -5.88
N LEU A 44 -10.80 -11.65 -4.85
CA LEU A 44 -11.01 -11.98 -3.43
C LEU A 44 -11.95 -10.98 -2.76
N ASN A 45 -13.22 -10.96 -3.14
CA ASN A 45 -14.24 -9.99 -2.69
C ASN A 45 -14.54 -9.96 -1.16
N LYS A 46 -13.94 -10.86 -0.39
CA LYS A 46 -14.05 -10.91 1.09
C LYS A 46 -12.75 -10.59 1.79
N LEU A 47 -11.71 -10.20 1.04
CA LEU A 47 -10.41 -9.88 1.59
C LEU A 47 -10.49 -8.55 2.33
N GLU A 48 -10.14 -8.56 3.60
CA GLU A 48 -10.20 -7.41 4.50
C GLU A 48 -8.81 -6.91 4.89
N SER A 49 -7.80 -7.78 4.89
CA SER A 49 -6.45 -7.43 5.28
C SER A 49 -5.42 -8.02 4.33
N VAL A 50 -4.46 -7.19 3.90
CA VAL A 50 -3.35 -7.63 3.06
C VAL A 50 -2.00 -7.16 3.59
N TYR A 51 -1.05 -8.08 3.70
CA TYR A 51 0.36 -7.80 4.00
C TYR A 51 1.22 -8.18 2.80
N ILE A 52 1.93 -7.19 2.25
CA ILE A 52 2.77 -7.37 1.08
C ILE A 52 4.20 -7.00 1.45
N PHE A 53 5.10 -7.98 1.30
CA PHE A 53 6.52 -7.81 1.58
C PHE A 53 7.35 -7.98 0.32
N GLN A 54 8.35 -7.13 0.14
CA GLN A 54 9.35 -7.26 -0.91
C GLN A 54 10.75 -6.95 -0.38
N ASP A 55 11.74 -7.65 -0.92
CA ASP A 55 13.13 -7.54 -0.49
C ASP A 55 14.05 -7.25 -1.68
N GLY A 56 14.97 -6.30 -1.52
CA GLY A 56 16.07 -6.05 -2.46
C GLY A 56 15.66 -5.52 -3.85
N CYS A 57 14.45 -4.99 -4.04
CA CYS A 57 14.02 -4.45 -5.32
C CYS A 57 14.21 -2.93 -5.45
N THR A 58 14.66 -2.48 -6.62
CA THR A 58 14.69 -1.07 -7.01
C THR A 58 13.50 -0.66 -7.87
N HIS A 59 12.66 -1.63 -8.27
CA HIS A 59 11.49 -1.39 -9.10
C HIS A 59 10.42 -0.59 -8.37
N VAL A 60 9.73 0.27 -9.13
CA VAL A 60 8.64 1.11 -8.65
C VAL A 60 7.32 0.51 -9.08
N HIS A 61 6.44 0.25 -8.13
CA HIS A 61 5.11 -0.28 -8.38
C HIS A 61 4.14 0.87 -8.55
N GLN A 62 3.41 0.85 -9.66
CA GLN A 62 2.28 1.75 -9.86
C GLN A 62 1.00 1.22 -9.20
N PHE A 63 0.99 -0.06 -8.78
CA PHE A 63 -0.21 -0.79 -8.35
C PHE A 63 -1.40 -0.40 -9.23
N ASP A 64 -1.37 -0.78 -10.51
CA ASP A 64 -2.57 -0.67 -11.36
C ASP A 64 -3.68 -1.45 -10.63
N PHE A 65 -4.61 -0.72 -10.02
CA PHE A 65 -5.29 -1.13 -8.79
C PHE A 65 -6.17 -2.37 -8.98
N TYR A 66 -5.69 -3.51 -8.48
CA TYR A 66 -6.46 -4.75 -8.39
C TYR A 66 -6.70 -5.15 -6.93
N PHE A 67 -6.90 -4.18 -6.04
CA PHE A 67 -7.35 -4.46 -4.69
C PHE A 67 -8.87 -4.61 -4.66
N PRO A 68 -9.42 -5.59 -3.92
CA PRO A 68 -10.87 -5.69 -3.74
C PRO A 68 -11.33 -4.55 -2.81
N SER A 69 -12.51 -3.99 -3.08
CA SER A 69 -13.07 -2.89 -2.29
C SER A 69 -13.39 -3.25 -0.84
N SER A 70 -13.38 -4.54 -0.49
CA SER A 70 -13.58 -5.05 0.86
C SER A 70 -12.40 -4.82 1.81
N LEU A 71 -11.25 -4.36 1.31
CA LEU A 71 -10.06 -4.14 2.13
C LEU A 71 -10.28 -3.03 3.17
N LYS A 72 -9.86 -3.32 4.39
CA LYS A 72 -9.84 -2.43 5.54
C LYS A 72 -8.42 -2.17 6.04
N GLU A 73 -7.50 -3.09 5.78
CA GLU A 73 -6.12 -3.00 6.27
C GLU A 73 -5.13 -3.31 5.16
N ILE A 74 -4.14 -2.43 4.99
CA ILE A 74 -3.02 -2.62 4.08
C ILE A 74 -1.72 -2.42 4.84
N TYR A 75 -0.81 -3.38 4.67
CA TYR A 75 0.53 -3.35 5.21
C TYR A 75 1.53 -3.58 4.07
N LEU A 76 2.38 -2.59 3.79
CA LEU A 76 3.39 -2.63 2.75
C LEU A 76 4.78 -2.57 3.38
N ASP A 77 5.63 -3.57 3.11
CA ASP A 77 6.99 -3.65 3.63
C ASP A 77 8.03 -3.81 2.51
N GLY A 78 8.95 -2.86 2.41
CA GLY A 78 10.01 -2.85 1.40
C GLY A 78 9.52 -2.54 -0.02
N ILE A 79 8.36 -1.92 -0.16
CA ILE A 79 7.74 -1.60 -1.45
C ILE A 79 8.20 -0.22 -1.93
N ASN A 80 8.56 -0.06 -3.20
CA ASN A 80 8.73 1.27 -3.80
C ASN A 80 7.47 1.64 -4.59
N LEU A 81 6.91 2.82 -4.31
CA LEU A 81 5.68 3.34 -4.89
C LEU A 81 5.92 4.67 -5.58
N THR A 82 5.06 5.07 -6.51
CA THR A 82 4.94 6.50 -6.88
C THR A 82 3.95 7.19 -5.93
N SER A 83 4.00 8.53 -5.86
CA SER A 83 2.97 9.30 -5.14
C SER A 83 1.56 8.97 -5.68
N ASP A 84 1.42 8.87 -7.01
CA ASP A 84 0.14 8.52 -7.64
C ASP A 84 -0.37 7.13 -7.23
N ALA A 85 0.52 6.15 -7.06
CA ALA A 85 0.15 4.81 -6.63
C ALA A 85 -0.40 4.83 -5.19
N LEU A 86 0.29 5.53 -4.29
CA LEU A 86 -0.14 5.68 -2.90
C LEU A 86 -1.47 6.44 -2.79
N SER A 87 -1.62 7.53 -3.54
CA SER A 87 -2.87 8.30 -3.58
C SER A 87 -4.02 7.53 -4.25
N GLY A 88 -3.73 6.66 -5.22
CA GLY A 88 -4.76 5.80 -5.79
C GLY A 88 -5.28 4.74 -4.80
N ILE A 89 -4.49 4.30 -3.81
CA ILE A 89 -4.98 3.44 -2.71
C ILE A 89 -6.13 4.15 -1.98
N GLY A 90 -5.94 5.41 -1.59
CA GLY A 90 -6.97 6.20 -0.91
C GLY A 90 -8.21 6.44 -1.76
N ARG A 91 -8.04 6.58 -3.08
CA ARG A 91 -9.16 6.76 -4.03
C ARG A 91 -9.96 5.47 -4.26
N SER A 92 -9.29 4.34 -4.35
CA SER A 92 -9.91 3.05 -4.72
C SER A 92 -10.49 2.29 -3.53
N LEU A 93 -10.06 2.59 -2.30
CA LEU A 93 -10.44 1.85 -1.10
C LEU A 93 -11.13 2.78 -0.09
N PRO A 94 -12.42 3.10 -0.29
CA PRO A 94 -13.15 4.04 0.57
C PRO A 94 -13.29 3.52 2.01
N ASP A 95 -13.27 2.21 2.23
CA ASP A 95 -13.44 1.58 3.54
C ASP A 95 -12.11 1.24 4.24
N LEU A 96 -10.97 1.71 3.70
CA LEU A 96 -9.66 1.47 4.29
C LEU A 96 -9.54 2.18 5.65
N GLN A 97 -9.23 1.41 6.70
CA GLN A 97 -9.13 1.86 8.09
C GLN A 97 -7.69 1.92 8.59
N THR A 98 -6.80 1.09 8.06
CA THR A 98 -5.39 1.03 8.46
C THR A 98 -4.47 0.94 7.26
N LEU A 99 -3.46 1.81 7.26
CA LEU A 99 -2.38 1.82 6.28
C LEU A 99 -1.05 1.86 7.02
N GLN A 100 -0.24 0.81 6.84
CA GLN A 100 1.11 0.73 7.38
C GLN A 100 2.13 0.66 6.23
N LEU A 101 3.11 1.54 6.28
CA LEU A 101 4.22 1.63 5.34
C LEU A 101 5.53 1.40 6.09
N LEU A 102 6.15 0.24 5.88
CA LEU A 102 7.43 -0.14 6.46
C LEU A 102 8.48 -0.18 5.35
N HIS A 103 9.64 0.46 5.56
CA HIS A 103 10.76 0.46 4.60
C HIS A 103 10.34 0.82 3.15
N THR A 104 9.22 1.53 3.01
CA THR A 104 8.60 1.85 1.74
C THR A 104 9.21 3.12 1.19
N SER A 105 9.47 3.23 -0.11
CA SER A 105 9.97 4.48 -0.69
C SER A 105 8.99 5.10 -1.69
N ILE A 106 8.84 6.43 -1.64
CA ILE A 106 8.01 7.19 -2.57
C ILE A 106 8.93 7.78 -3.65
N LYS A 107 8.87 7.22 -4.86
CA LYS A 107 9.72 7.56 -5.99
C LYS A 107 9.09 8.70 -6.81
N ARG A 108 9.97 9.59 -7.30
CA ARG A 108 9.70 10.88 -7.96
C ARG A 108 9.21 11.93 -6.95
N GLY A 109 10.05 12.92 -6.68
CA GLY A 109 9.74 14.09 -5.85
C GLY A 109 9.91 13.91 -4.33
N MET A 110 9.93 12.68 -3.79
CA MET A 110 9.88 12.46 -2.33
C MET A 110 8.71 13.20 -1.65
N GLU A 111 7.72 13.57 -2.45
CA GLU A 111 6.54 14.32 -2.07
C GLU A 111 5.38 13.34 -2.08
N TRP A 112 4.65 13.27 -0.98
CA TRP A 112 3.35 12.62 -0.99
C TRP A 112 2.29 13.67 -1.28
N ASN A 113 1.96 13.85 -2.57
CA ASN A 113 0.93 14.79 -3.00
C ASN A 113 -0.47 14.15 -2.85
N MET A 114 -1.28 14.77 -2.00
CA MET A 114 -2.65 14.38 -1.67
C MET A 114 -3.70 15.41 -2.10
N GLU A 115 -3.35 16.42 -2.92
CA GLU A 115 -4.19 17.59 -3.25
C GLU A 115 -5.59 17.26 -3.80
N GLN A 116 -5.87 16.01 -4.17
CA GLN A 116 -7.18 15.57 -4.68
C GLN A 116 -7.62 14.20 -4.13
N VAL A 117 -6.98 13.70 -3.07
CA VAL A 117 -7.28 12.39 -2.50
C VAL A 117 -7.48 12.48 -1.01
N ALA A 118 -8.56 11.84 -0.56
CA ALA A 118 -8.95 11.79 0.82
C ALA A 118 -9.17 10.33 1.24
N PHE A 119 -8.44 9.90 2.25
CA PHE A 119 -8.64 8.62 2.91
C PHE A 119 -9.81 8.75 3.90
N GLN A 120 -11.03 8.58 3.37
CA GLN A 120 -12.27 8.93 4.07
C GLN A 120 -12.49 8.21 5.40
N ASN A 121 -12.06 6.94 5.51
CA ASN A 121 -12.30 6.11 6.68
C ASN A 121 -11.00 5.65 7.40
N LEU A 122 -9.86 6.24 7.05
CA LEU A 122 -8.57 5.81 7.59
C LEU A 122 -8.42 6.31 9.03
N LYS A 123 -8.35 5.36 9.97
CA LYS A 123 -8.22 5.60 11.40
C LYS A 123 -6.78 5.51 11.88
N SER A 124 -5.96 4.67 11.24
CA SER A 124 -4.55 4.50 11.59
C SER A 124 -3.65 4.62 10.36
N LEU A 125 -2.64 5.50 10.47
CA LEU A 125 -1.55 5.65 9.52
C LEU A 125 -0.22 5.45 10.25
N GLU A 126 0.52 4.44 9.83
CA GLU A 126 1.82 4.11 10.41
C GLU A 126 2.91 4.15 9.34
N MET A 127 3.97 4.90 9.58
CA MET A 127 5.11 5.06 8.68
C MET A 127 6.41 4.79 9.42
N TYR A 128 7.17 3.82 8.94
CA TYR A 128 8.47 3.43 9.50
C TYR A 128 9.53 3.40 8.41
N LYS A 129 10.56 4.25 8.54
CA LYS A 129 11.65 4.38 7.56
C LYS A 129 11.12 4.60 6.12
N VAL A 130 10.18 5.53 5.99
CA VAL A 130 9.66 5.98 4.70
C VAL A 130 10.35 7.31 4.35
N PRO A 131 11.29 7.34 3.38
CA PRO A 131 11.92 8.60 2.98
C PRO A 131 10.94 9.43 2.13
N PHE A 132 10.49 10.55 2.68
CA PHE A 132 9.77 11.61 1.97
C PHE A 132 10.18 12.96 2.57
N SER A 133 10.32 13.97 1.73
CA SER A 133 10.84 15.29 2.06
C SER A 133 9.74 16.33 2.31
N GLU A 134 8.57 16.14 1.68
CA GLU A 134 7.42 17.01 1.88
C GLU A 134 6.14 16.21 2.03
N TRP A 135 5.31 16.63 2.97
CA TRP A 135 3.97 16.09 3.20
C TRP A 135 2.97 17.23 3.18
N GLN A 136 2.62 17.65 1.97
CA GLN A 136 1.65 18.71 1.77
C GLN A 136 0.24 18.10 1.84
N ILE A 137 -0.36 18.18 3.02
CA ILE A 137 -1.73 17.72 3.27
C ILE A 137 -2.53 18.81 3.97
N THR A 138 -3.81 18.92 3.63
CA THR A 138 -4.79 19.52 4.52
C THR A 138 -5.37 18.38 5.36
N ALA A 139 -5.00 18.29 6.63
CA ALA A 139 -5.33 17.13 7.46
C ALA A 139 -6.84 16.77 7.45
N ASP A 140 -7.71 17.77 7.59
CA ASP A 140 -9.17 17.58 7.61
C ASP A 140 -9.74 17.15 6.25
N GLU A 141 -9.07 17.50 5.14
CA GLU A 141 -9.50 17.10 3.78
C GLU A 141 -8.94 15.72 3.44
N SER A 142 -7.68 15.46 3.81
CA SER A 142 -6.96 14.23 3.45
C SER A 142 -7.28 13.04 4.37
N PHE A 143 -7.51 13.29 5.66
CA PHE A 143 -7.67 12.26 6.70
C PHE A 143 -8.73 12.66 7.76
N PRO A 144 -10.01 12.82 7.38
CA PRO A 144 -11.05 13.40 8.23
C PRO A 144 -11.37 12.62 9.52
N VAL A 145 -10.97 11.35 9.63
CA VAL A 145 -11.28 10.47 10.76
C VAL A 145 -10.04 9.79 11.37
N LEU A 146 -8.85 10.33 11.11
CA LEU A 146 -7.61 9.73 11.62
C LEU A 146 -7.53 9.85 13.13
N GLU A 147 -7.39 8.69 13.79
CA GLU A 147 -7.30 8.58 15.24
C GLU A 147 -5.85 8.35 15.69
N GLN A 148 -5.04 7.72 14.84
CA GLN A 148 -3.67 7.32 15.14
C GLN A 148 -2.74 7.67 13.98
N LEU A 149 -1.67 8.40 14.30
CA LEU A 149 -0.58 8.71 13.38
C LEU A 149 0.75 8.34 14.06
N GLU A 150 1.48 7.41 13.48
CA GLU A 150 2.82 7.06 13.94
C GLU A 150 3.84 7.26 12.81
N ILE A 151 4.85 8.10 13.06
CA ILE A 151 5.95 8.36 12.12
C ILE A 151 7.26 8.08 12.84
N ARG A 152 8.02 7.10 12.36
CA ARG A 152 9.27 6.65 12.99
C ARG A 152 10.37 6.54 11.95
N TYR A 153 11.52 7.14 12.25
CA TYR A 153 12.72 7.08 11.40
C TYR A 153 12.50 7.58 9.96
N CYS A 154 11.57 8.51 9.75
CA CYS A 154 11.37 9.22 8.47
C CYS A 154 12.23 10.49 8.49
N THR A 155 13.51 10.35 8.12
CA THR A 155 14.57 11.34 8.41
C THR A 155 14.62 12.55 7.48
N GLU A 156 13.78 12.60 6.45
CA GLU A 156 13.78 13.67 5.45
C GLU A 156 12.61 14.64 5.58
N LEU A 157 11.66 14.36 6.49
CA LEU A 157 10.47 15.18 6.70
C LEU A 157 10.86 16.57 7.22
N LYS A 158 10.68 17.60 6.39
CA LYS A 158 10.72 18.98 6.85
C LYS A 158 9.37 19.33 7.47
N GLU A 159 9.36 19.77 8.74
CA GLU A 159 8.19 20.43 9.30
C GLU A 159 7.94 21.72 8.53
N ASN A 160 6.83 21.79 7.79
CA ASN A 160 6.24 23.07 7.43
C ASN A 160 5.25 23.44 8.55
N PRO A 161 5.38 24.65 9.13
CA PRO A 161 4.55 25.12 10.25
C PRO A 161 3.07 25.30 9.89
#